data_AF-A0ABD3NU12-F1
#
_entry.id   AF-A0ABD3NU12-F1
#
_cell.length_a   1.000
_cell.length_b   1.000
_cell.length_c   1.000
_cell.angle_alpha   90.00
_cell.angle_beta   90.00
_cell.angle_gamma   90.00
#
_symmetry.space_group_name_H-M   'P 1'
#
loop_
_entity.id
_entity.type
_entity.pdbx_description
1 polymer ?
#
loop_
_entity_poly.entity_id
_entity_poly.type
_entity_poly.pdbx_seq_one_letter_code
_entity_poly.pdbx_strand_id
1 'polypeptide(L)'
;MTDTDGKASHEEMHDVKLTPLLLLKYVGSVAILLFSIILVGALMFTGNTRVSNATNPWVCLLVCILAVTWLTMIEGQQASLVGLPPVDPCLYKDSHPITYKNGALAFKGDNLDRYLMGRQFMVLMVVFVINQCGQPLDPKVDVLGMPDGVKFVFLDIGLGMIVFTCVLGQLHTQVNASHCMIDFINNYFALFTLYTAMCVEFTGIMHSAYLIQNFMSIVSGKPILSNEEPKSGFTFAFYWGRVIMSLTILSFCMAVVMVGLVNGDSMVSVKYPGISVGLSIFLFFFFMSVVGCLEAMQIAFFASAKIPASERGNSFFGKKTCSLLFDGNGRNFPGFMIGRQLTVVGSFFLVASITNLNIKPGEGNNIFGVSDGAQAFLNYGFQGAVITTILASIMWQYAASAFPLLFLNSPITYILLIFALCLEGTGICHGAWVIAKILKKVCKLQYDEVYVGTPEERLANSHPDKELTADQDVGHLTGGGFMGHLCGSHDALDGPIKSKDAIDAAA
;
A
#
# COMPACT_ATOMS: atom_id res chain seq x y z
N MET A 1 -54.84 -10.07 12.22
CA MET A 1 -53.86 -9.47 13.15
C MET A 1 -52.53 -9.54 12.44
N THR A 2 -51.94 -8.37 12.27
CA THR A 2 -50.88 -8.02 11.33
C THR A 2 -49.51 -8.54 11.76
N ASP A 3 -48.87 -9.34 10.92
CA ASP A 3 -47.41 -9.51 10.91
C ASP A 3 -46.81 -8.31 10.17
N THR A 4 -46.31 -7.36 10.95
CA THR A 4 -45.39 -6.31 10.51
C THR A 4 -44.04 -6.64 11.12
N ASP A 5 -43.16 -7.30 10.38
CA ASP A 5 -41.74 -7.35 10.72
C ASP A 5 -40.88 -7.33 9.45
N GLY A 6 -40.18 -6.20 9.27
CA GLY A 6 -38.76 -6.23 8.94
C GLY A 6 -38.34 -6.33 7.47
N LYS A 7 -38.97 -5.59 6.56
CA LYS A 7 -38.24 -5.14 5.35
C LYS A 7 -37.51 -3.84 5.69
N ALA A 8 -36.31 -3.93 6.25
CA ALA A 8 -35.39 -2.80 6.26
C ALA A 8 -35.07 -2.45 4.80
N SER A 9 -35.25 -1.18 4.42
CA SER A 9 -34.97 -0.72 3.06
C SER A 9 -33.46 -0.80 2.79
N HIS A 10 -33.09 -0.99 1.52
CA HIS A 10 -31.68 -1.00 1.06
C HIS A 10 -30.90 0.27 1.46
N GLU A 11 -31.59 1.36 1.81
CA GLU A 11 -31.00 2.61 2.33
C GLU A 11 -30.38 2.45 3.74
N GLU A 12 -30.90 1.58 4.61
CA GLU A 12 -30.35 1.37 5.95
C GLU A 12 -29.10 0.46 5.97
N MET A 13 -28.77 -0.17 4.84
CA MET A 13 -27.73 -1.23 4.77
C MET A 13 -26.29 -0.72 4.65
N HIS A 14 -26.08 0.57 4.36
CA HIS A 14 -24.74 1.15 4.14
C HIS A 14 -24.26 2.07 5.27
N ASP A 15 -25.05 2.27 6.33
CA ASP A 15 -24.74 3.25 7.38
C ASP A 15 -24.23 2.58 8.68
N VAL A 16 -22.96 2.81 9.00
CA VAL A 16 -22.42 2.42 10.31
C VAL A 16 -22.96 3.40 11.38
N LYS A 17 -23.76 2.94 12.34
CA LYS A 17 -24.27 3.83 13.40
C LYS A 17 -23.13 4.36 14.29
N LEU A 18 -23.10 5.67 14.53
CA LEU A 18 -22.11 6.32 15.39
C LEU A 18 -22.31 5.93 16.86
N THR A 19 -21.55 4.96 17.34
CA THR A 19 -21.59 4.53 18.75
C THR A 19 -20.61 5.35 19.61
N PRO A 20 -20.85 5.49 20.93
CA PRO A 20 -19.91 6.17 21.83
C PRO A 20 -18.50 5.57 21.80
N LEU A 21 -18.40 4.24 21.66
CA LEU A 21 -17.13 3.55 21.52
C LEU A 21 -16.41 3.91 20.21
N LEU A 22 -17.15 4.03 19.11
CA LEU A 22 -16.60 4.44 17.82
C LEU A 22 -16.11 5.90 17.86
N LEU A 23 -16.87 6.78 18.52
CA LEU A 23 -16.46 8.18 18.73
C LEU A 23 -15.16 8.26 19.54
N LEU A 24 -15.06 7.48 20.63
CA LEU A 24 -13.84 7.41 21.43
C LEU A 24 -12.63 6.96 20.60
N LYS A 25 -12.82 5.97 19.72
CA LYS A 25 -11.77 5.51 18.78
C LYS A 25 -11.34 6.62 17.82
N TYR A 26 -12.28 7.36 17.23
CA TYR A 26 -11.95 8.49 16.34
C TYR A 26 -11.15 9.57 17.08
N VAL A 27 -11.62 10.01 18.25
CA VAL A 27 -10.95 11.05 19.05
C VAL A 27 -9.57 10.58 19.50
N GLY A 28 -9.47 9.35 20.03
CA GLY A 28 -8.21 8.76 20.48
C GLY A 28 -7.20 8.64 19.33
N SER A 29 -7.63 8.20 18.15
CA SER A 29 -6.75 8.08 16.99
C SER A 29 -6.26 9.44 16.48
N VAL A 30 -7.13 10.46 16.42
CA VAL A 30 -6.72 11.83 16.06
C VAL A 30 -5.72 12.38 17.08
N ALA A 31 -5.92 12.14 18.37
CA ALA A 31 -4.97 12.56 19.41
C ALA A 31 -3.61 11.86 19.26
N ILE A 32 -3.59 10.53 19.02
CA ILE A 32 -2.37 9.76 18.75
C ILE A 32 -1.66 10.31 17.50
N LEU A 33 -2.41 10.64 16.45
CA LEU A 33 -1.85 11.20 15.24
C LEU A 33 -1.21 12.57 15.49
N LEU A 34 -1.92 13.49 16.15
CA LEU A 34 -1.39 14.82 16.49
C LEU A 34 -0.12 14.70 17.34
N PHE A 35 -0.13 13.82 18.33
CA PHE A 35 1.04 13.52 19.13
C PHE A 35 2.20 12.98 18.27
N SER A 36 1.90 12.08 17.33
CA SER A 36 2.90 11.53 16.40
C SER A 36 3.51 12.61 15.51
N ILE A 37 2.71 13.55 14.98
CA ILE A 37 3.21 14.70 14.20
C ILE A 37 4.17 15.55 15.05
N ILE A 38 3.78 15.88 16.29
CA ILE A 38 4.61 16.68 17.21
C ILE A 38 5.91 15.94 17.52
N LEU A 39 5.84 14.64 17.79
CA LEU A 39 6.99 13.81 18.10
C LEU A 39 8.00 13.77 16.94
N VAL A 40 7.52 13.52 15.73
CA VAL A 40 8.35 13.48 14.52
C VAL A 40 8.98 14.84 14.24
N GLY A 41 8.22 15.93 14.38
CA GLY A 41 8.77 17.28 14.30
C GLY A 41 9.85 17.53 15.36
N ALA A 42 9.59 17.16 16.62
CA ALA A 42 10.55 17.32 17.70
C ALA A 42 11.86 16.57 17.44
N LEU A 43 11.79 15.33 16.94
CA LEU A 43 12.97 14.55 16.54
C LEU A 43 13.82 15.25 15.46
N MET A 44 13.16 15.88 14.49
CA MET A 44 13.87 16.65 13.47
C MET A 44 14.56 17.86 14.08
N PHE A 45 13.89 18.63 14.92
CA PHE A 45 14.43 19.86 15.51
C PHE A 45 15.45 19.64 16.63
N THR A 46 15.49 18.45 17.24
CA THR A 46 16.56 18.04 18.16
C THR A 46 17.79 17.51 17.43
N GLY A 47 17.76 17.40 16.10
CA GLY A 47 18.86 16.85 15.31
C GLY A 47 19.05 15.34 15.46
N ASN A 48 18.06 14.63 16.03
CA ASN A 48 18.13 13.20 16.30
C ASN A 48 17.65 12.35 15.11
N THR A 49 17.58 12.90 13.90
CA THR A 49 17.25 12.15 12.67
C THR A 49 18.35 12.30 11.64
N ARG A 50 18.52 11.31 10.77
CA ARG A 50 19.66 11.26 9.85
C ARG A 50 19.74 12.46 8.92
N VAL A 51 18.62 12.83 8.29
CA VAL A 51 18.58 13.98 7.38
C VAL A 51 18.80 15.29 8.13
N SER A 52 18.22 15.44 9.32
CA SER A 52 18.41 16.63 10.15
C SER A 52 19.87 16.79 10.59
N ASN A 53 20.50 15.70 11.03
CA ASN A 53 21.89 15.67 11.47
C ASN A 53 22.88 15.98 10.33
N ALA A 54 22.61 15.46 9.12
CA ALA A 54 23.47 15.67 7.96
C ALA A 54 23.31 17.06 7.32
N THR A 55 22.18 17.73 7.52
CA THR A 55 21.86 19.00 6.87
C THR A 55 21.37 20.04 7.89
N ASN A 56 20.05 20.18 8.03
CA ASN A 56 19.38 21.05 8.98
C ASN A 56 17.93 20.56 9.20
N PRO A 57 17.33 20.76 10.39
CA PRO A 57 15.93 20.45 10.67
C PRO A 57 14.91 20.95 9.62
N TRP A 58 15.08 22.15 9.06
CA TRP A 58 14.15 22.72 8.08
C TRP A 58 14.15 21.99 6.74
N VAL A 59 15.34 21.57 6.29
CA VAL A 59 15.47 20.76 5.08
C VAL A 59 14.83 19.39 5.31
N CYS A 60 15.09 18.80 6.48
CA CYS A 60 14.48 17.53 6.89
C CYS A 60 12.93 17.61 6.89
N LEU A 61 12.38 18.67 7.47
CA LEU A 61 10.93 18.90 7.49
C LEU A 61 10.35 19.05 6.09
N LEU A 62 10.98 19.85 5.23
CA LEU A 62 10.53 20.04 3.84
C LEU A 62 10.55 18.73 3.06
N VAL A 63 11.64 17.98 3.14
CA VAL A 63 11.77 16.67 2.49
C VAL A 63 10.71 15.70 3.00
N CYS A 64 10.45 15.68 4.32
CA CYS A 64 9.42 14.83 4.90
C CYS A 64 8.01 15.20 4.41
N ILE A 65 7.66 16.48 4.37
CA ILE A 65 6.36 16.95 3.87
C ILE A 65 6.19 16.56 2.39
N LEU A 66 7.21 16.79 1.55
CA LEU A 66 7.17 16.42 0.14
C LEU A 66 7.03 14.90 -0.04
N ALA A 67 7.78 14.11 0.74
CA ALA A 67 7.73 12.66 0.70
C ALA A 67 6.36 12.12 1.13
N VAL A 68 5.79 12.61 2.24
CA VAL A 68 4.45 12.22 2.69
C VAL A 68 3.38 12.63 1.68
N THR A 69 3.48 13.84 1.13
CA THR A 69 2.53 14.32 0.10
C THR A 69 2.64 13.51 -1.20
N TRP A 70 3.82 13.02 -1.54
CA TRP A 70 3.96 12.14 -2.70
C TRP A 70 3.42 10.75 -2.41
N LEU A 71 3.67 10.21 -1.22
CA LEU A 71 3.14 8.92 -0.79
C LEU A 71 1.61 8.90 -0.86
N THR A 72 0.94 9.97 -0.43
CA THR A 72 -0.53 10.07 -0.49
C THR A 72 -1.07 9.99 -1.91
N MET A 73 -0.40 10.65 -2.87
CA MET A 73 -0.78 10.58 -4.28
C MET A 73 -0.52 9.18 -4.84
N ILE A 74 0.66 8.61 -4.59
CA ILE A 74 1.03 7.26 -5.04
C ILE A 74 -0.01 6.22 -4.53
N GLU A 75 -0.41 6.33 -3.27
CA GLU A 75 -1.38 5.44 -2.62
C GLU A 75 -2.79 5.58 -3.15
N GLY A 76 -3.34 6.80 -3.12
CA GLY A 76 -4.69 7.03 -3.65
C GLY A 76 -4.78 6.73 -5.15
N GLN A 77 -3.76 7.07 -5.94
CA GLN A 77 -3.78 6.86 -7.39
C GLN A 77 -3.85 5.37 -7.77
N GLN A 78 -3.26 4.45 -7.00
CA GLN A 78 -3.46 3.02 -7.23
C GLN A 78 -4.91 2.62 -7.05
N ALA A 79 -5.54 3.03 -5.96
CA ALA A 79 -6.93 2.68 -5.70
C ALA A 79 -7.82 3.15 -6.86
N SER A 80 -7.59 4.37 -7.36
CA SER A 80 -8.32 4.90 -8.51
C SER A 80 -8.00 4.17 -9.82
N LEU A 81 -6.73 3.98 -10.17
CA LEU A 81 -6.36 3.35 -11.46
C LEU A 81 -6.69 1.86 -11.53
N VAL A 82 -6.75 1.16 -10.39
CA VAL A 82 -7.17 -0.25 -10.34
C VAL A 82 -8.69 -0.37 -10.30
N GLY A 83 -9.41 0.62 -9.75
CA GLY A 83 -10.86 0.61 -9.63
C GLY A 83 -11.63 1.17 -10.83
N LEU A 84 -11.04 2.10 -11.60
CA LEU A 84 -11.67 2.72 -12.77
C LEU A 84 -11.87 1.85 -14.03
N PRO A 85 -11.13 0.75 -14.31
CA PRO A 85 -11.24 0.05 -15.60
C PRO A 85 -12.64 -0.45 -16.00
N PRO A 86 -13.55 -0.87 -15.09
CA PRO A 86 -14.90 -1.28 -15.45
C PRO A 86 -15.79 -0.15 -15.97
N VAL A 87 -15.53 1.10 -15.56
CA VAL A 87 -16.37 2.26 -15.86
C VAL A 87 -16.06 2.81 -17.25
N ASP A 88 -17.09 3.08 -18.07
CA ASP A 88 -16.90 3.65 -19.40
C ASP A 88 -16.26 5.06 -19.32
N PRO A 89 -15.05 5.26 -19.89
CA PRO A 89 -14.38 6.56 -19.87
C PRO A 89 -15.16 7.69 -20.53
N CYS A 90 -16.13 7.39 -21.41
CA CYS A 90 -16.94 8.41 -22.07
C CYS A 90 -17.80 9.20 -21.08
N LEU A 91 -18.18 8.59 -19.94
CA LEU A 91 -19.07 9.21 -18.94
C LEU A 91 -18.42 10.39 -18.21
N TYR A 92 -17.10 10.37 -18.05
CA TYR A 92 -16.36 11.41 -17.32
C TYR A 92 -15.33 12.15 -18.18
N LYS A 93 -15.23 11.85 -19.47
CA LYS A 93 -14.23 12.43 -20.37
C LYS A 93 -14.25 13.96 -20.40
N ASP A 94 -15.44 14.53 -20.52
CA ASP A 94 -15.61 15.97 -20.67
C ASP A 94 -15.58 16.71 -19.33
N SER A 95 -16.06 16.06 -18.26
CA SER A 95 -16.05 16.63 -16.90
C SER A 95 -14.66 16.53 -16.24
N HIS A 96 -13.92 15.45 -16.49
CA HIS A 96 -12.65 15.13 -15.84
C HIS A 96 -11.57 14.77 -16.87
N PRO A 97 -11.10 15.74 -17.68
CA PRO A 97 -10.18 15.49 -18.78
C PRO A 97 -8.81 14.99 -18.32
N ILE A 98 -8.36 15.29 -17.10
CA ILE A 98 -7.08 14.79 -16.59
C ILE A 98 -7.23 13.33 -16.13
N THR A 99 -8.34 12.97 -15.49
CA THR A 99 -8.68 11.57 -15.19
C THR A 99 -8.76 10.75 -16.46
N TYR A 100 -9.41 11.26 -17.50
CA TYR A 100 -9.44 10.61 -18.81
C TYR A 100 -8.03 10.41 -19.39
N LYS A 101 -7.13 11.40 -19.29
CA LYS A 101 -5.74 11.26 -19.72
C LYS A 101 -4.97 10.21 -18.90
N ASN A 102 -5.16 10.20 -17.58
CA ASN A 102 -4.58 9.18 -16.70
C ASN A 102 -5.03 7.78 -17.12
N GLY A 103 -6.33 7.56 -17.27
CA GLY A 103 -6.89 6.29 -17.71
C GLY A 103 -6.44 5.90 -19.12
N ALA A 104 -6.45 6.83 -20.07
CA ALA A 104 -6.02 6.58 -21.45
C ALA A 104 -4.53 6.18 -21.55
N LEU A 105 -3.67 6.67 -20.64
CA LEU A 105 -2.28 6.28 -20.57
C LEU A 105 -2.08 4.95 -19.83
N ALA A 106 -2.70 4.81 -18.66
CA ALA A 106 -2.57 3.63 -17.80
C ALA A 106 -3.16 2.38 -18.45
N PHE A 107 -4.28 2.49 -19.16
CA PHE A 107 -4.98 1.36 -19.77
C PHE A 107 -4.56 1.08 -21.22
N LYS A 108 -3.47 1.70 -21.70
CA LYS A 108 -2.93 1.44 -23.03
C LYS A 108 -1.92 0.29 -22.98
N GLY A 109 -2.25 -0.83 -23.61
CA GLY A 109 -1.39 -2.02 -23.60
C GLY A 109 -1.14 -2.50 -22.16
N ASP A 110 0.10 -2.87 -21.85
CA ASP A 110 0.47 -3.38 -20.51
C ASP A 110 0.95 -2.24 -19.57
N ASN A 111 0.55 -0.99 -19.83
CA ASN A 111 1.01 0.15 -19.04
C ASN A 111 0.53 0.15 -17.58
N LEU A 112 -0.62 -0.45 -17.29
CA LEU A 112 -1.13 -0.54 -15.92
C LEU A 112 -0.18 -1.41 -15.08
N ASP A 113 0.26 -2.54 -15.62
CA ASP A 113 1.22 -3.43 -14.98
C ASP A 113 2.60 -2.77 -14.81
N ARG A 114 3.07 -2.03 -15.83
CA ARG A 114 4.29 -1.23 -15.73
C ARG A 114 4.19 -0.15 -14.65
N TYR A 115 3.06 0.54 -14.60
CA TYR A 115 2.77 1.53 -13.58
C TYR A 115 2.82 0.88 -12.19
N LEU A 116 2.12 -0.24 -11.97
CA LEU A 116 2.08 -0.91 -10.68
C LEU A 116 3.48 -1.35 -10.21
N MET A 117 4.30 -1.88 -11.12
CA MET A 117 5.70 -2.22 -10.86
C MET A 117 6.53 -1.01 -10.44
N GLY A 118 6.56 0.04 -11.26
CA GLY A 118 7.37 1.24 -10.99
C GLY A 118 6.90 1.99 -9.75
N ARG A 119 5.59 2.06 -9.56
CA ARG A 119 4.94 2.64 -8.40
C ARG A 119 5.32 1.93 -7.11
N GLN A 120 5.34 0.59 -7.09
CA GLN A 120 5.69 -0.16 -5.87
C GLN A 120 7.11 0.20 -5.37
N PHE A 121 8.05 0.37 -6.28
CA PHE A 121 9.38 0.87 -5.94
C PHE A 121 9.34 2.30 -5.40
N MET A 122 8.53 3.18 -5.99
CA MET A 122 8.35 4.55 -5.50
C MET A 122 7.76 4.57 -4.08
N VAL A 123 6.74 3.76 -3.78
CA VAL A 123 6.16 3.64 -2.43
C VAL A 123 7.28 3.34 -1.43
N LEU A 124 8.08 2.32 -1.70
CA LEU A 124 9.12 1.90 -0.78
C LEU A 124 10.27 2.89 -0.68
N MET A 125 10.71 3.48 -1.79
CA MET A 125 11.71 4.53 -1.76
C MET A 125 11.23 5.72 -0.90
N VAL A 126 9.99 6.16 -1.07
CA VAL A 126 9.41 7.28 -0.33
C VAL A 126 9.26 6.94 1.16
N VAL A 127 8.82 5.72 1.49
CA VAL A 127 8.76 5.24 2.90
C VAL A 127 10.15 5.22 3.53
N PHE A 128 11.19 4.80 2.81
CA PHE A 128 12.57 4.87 3.28
C PHE A 128 13.03 6.32 3.50
N VAL A 129 12.70 7.25 2.59
CA VAL A 129 13.01 8.68 2.78
C VAL A 129 12.30 9.23 4.02
N ILE A 130 11.02 8.94 4.22
CA ILE A 130 10.26 9.35 5.42
C ILE A 130 10.93 8.77 6.68
N ASN A 131 11.35 7.51 6.62
CA ASN A 131 12.08 6.84 7.69
C ASN A 131 13.40 7.57 8.01
N GLN A 132 14.20 7.97 7.01
CA GLN A 132 15.43 8.75 7.23
C GLN A 132 15.17 10.14 7.84
N CYS A 133 14.02 10.74 7.54
CA CYS A 133 13.65 12.06 8.05
C CYS A 133 13.15 12.01 9.50
N GLY A 134 12.44 10.95 9.89
CA GLY A 134 11.72 10.91 11.17
C GLY A 134 12.18 9.85 12.18
N GLN A 135 12.97 8.85 11.78
CA GLN A 135 13.44 7.82 12.72
C GLN A 135 14.57 8.36 13.63
N PRO A 136 14.51 8.10 14.95
CA PRO A 136 15.59 8.47 15.87
C PRO A 136 16.90 7.72 15.53
N LEU A 137 18.01 8.45 15.50
CA LEU A 137 19.37 7.90 15.43
C LEU A 137 19.76 7.29 16.79
N ASP A 138 19.50 8.01 17.87
CA ASP A 138 19.66 7.53 19.24
C ASP A 138 18.30 7.56 19.97
N PRO A 139 17.71 6.38 20.27
CA PRO A 139 16.44 6.29 20.98
C PRO A 139 16.50 6.84 22.42
N LYS A 140 17.69 6.96 23.02
CA LYS A 140 17.87 7.40 24.42
C LYS A 140 17.87 8.91 24.58
N VAL A 141 18.03 9.66 23.49
CA VAL A 141 17.99 11.13 23.54
C VAL A 141 16.60 11.55 24.01
N ASP A 142 16.57 12.37 25.07
CA ASP A 142 15.31 12.88 25.59
C ASP A 142 14.66 13.82 24.57
N VAL A 143 13.43 13.48 24.20
CA VAL A 143 12.60 14.25 23.29
C VAL A 143 11.32 14.57 24.03
N LEU A 144 11.00 15.86 24.14
CA LEU A 144 9.77 16.36 24.78
C LEU A 144 9.61 16.03 26.28
N GLY A 145 10.65 15.55 26.97
CA GLY A 145 10.59 15.25 28.41
C GLY A 145 9.63 14.12 28.77
N MET A 146 9.43 13.16 27.87
CA MET A 146 8.40 12.12 28.01
C MET A 146 8.79 11.04 29.04
N PRO A 147 7.79 10.42 29.72
CA PRO A 147 8.03 9.24 30.56
C PRO A 147 8.57 8.04 29.76
N ASP A 148 9.34 7.17 30.42
CA ASP A 148 10.03 6.04 29.77
C ASP A 148 9.08 5.08 29.04
N GLY A 149 7.90 4.81 29.60
CA GLY A 149 6.90 3.96 28.94
C GLY A 149 6.39 4.55 27.61
N VAL A 150 6.27 5.88 27.54
CA VAL A 150 5.82 6.58 26.32
C VAL A 150 6.95 6.61 25.30
N LYS A 151 8.20 6.86 25.74
CA LYS A 151 9.39 6.78 24.88
C LYS A 151 9.53 5.39 24.27
N PHE A 152 9.41 4.35 25.09
CA PHE A 152 9.49 2.97 24.63
C PHE A 152 8.47 2.67 23.52
N VAL A 153 7.21 3.04 23.70
CA VAL A 153 6.17 2.75 22.70
C VAL A 153 6.31 3.60 21.44
N PHE A 154 6.56 4.90 21.57
CA PHE A 154 6.48 5.81 20.42
C PHE A 154 7.81 6.03 19.70
N LEU A 155 8.94 5.96 20.41
CA LEU A 155 10.30 6.12 19.85
C LEU A 155 10.99 4.78 19.64
N ASP A 156 11.02 3.91 20.66
CA ASP A 156 11.81 2.67 20.58
C ASP A 156 11.12 1.62 19.71
N ILE A 157 9.83 1.35 19.93
CA ILE A 157 9.03 0.52 19.01
C ILE A 157 8.78 1.28 17.71
N GLY A 158 8.68 2.62 17.78
CA GLY A 158 8.49 3.48 16.61
C GLY A 158 7.02 3.67 16.21
N LEU A 159 6.07 3.44 17.14
CA LEU A 159 4.64 3.59 16.87
C LEU A 159 4.30 4.99 16.33
N GLY A 160 4.99 6.04 16.79
CA GLY A 160 4.75 7.41 16.31
C GLY A 160 5.03 7.56 14.82
N MET A 161 6.16 7.05 14.35
CA MET A 161 6.49 7.08 12.92
C MET A 161 5.56 6.20 12.07
N ILE A 162 5.16 5.05 12.60
CA ILE A 162 4.23 4.14 11.94
C ILE A 162 2.87 4.80 11.77
N VAL A 163 2.31 5.38 12.83
CA VAL A 163 1.00 6.06 12.79
C VAL A 163 1.08 7.30 11.90
N PHE A 164 2.14 8.12 12.04
CA PHE A 164 2.39 9.26 11.17
C PHE A 164 2.36 8.86 9.69
N THR A 165 3.16 7.86 9.30
CA THR A 165 3.30 7.46 7.90
C THR A 165 2.06 6.75 7.37
N CYS A 166 1.48 5.83 8.14
CA CYS A 166 0.32 5.05 7.73
C CYS A 166 -0.92 5.94 7.59
N VAL A 167 -1.21 6.75 8.62
CA VAL A 167 -2.42 7.57 8.64
C VAL A 167 -2.29 8.75 7.69
N LEU A 168 -1.22 9.56 7.77
CA LEU A 168 -1.06 10.76 6.91
C LEU A 168 -0.54 10.46 5.52
N GLY A 169 0.20 9.38 5.34
CA GLY A 169 0.86 9.08 4.07
C GLY A 169 0.03 8.18 3.15
N GLN A 170 -0.87 7.35 3.68
CA GLN A 170 -1.47 6.27 2.88
C GLN A 170 -2.99 6.14 3.07
N LEU A 171 -3.45 5.96 4.32
CA LEU A 171 -4.81 5.50 4.59
C LEU A 171 -5.90 6.50 4.20
N HIS A 172 -5.78 7.79 4.56
CA HIS A 172 -6.84 8.76 4.26
C HIS A 172 -7.07 8.93 2.75
N THR A 173 -6.01 8.82 1.95
CA THR A 173 -6.10 8.89 0.50
C THR A 173 -6.66 7.63 -0.12
N GLN A 174 -6.33 6.46 0.41
CA GLN A 174 -6.94 5.21 -0.05
C GLN A 174 -8.46 5.21 0.20
N VAL A 175 -8.90 5.73 1.36
CA VAL A 175 -10.32 5.91 1.68
C VAL A 175 -11.01 6.87 0.71
N ASN A 176 -10.44 8.05 0.46
CA ASN A 176 -11.05 8.98 -0.50
C ASN A 176 -11.02 8.43 -1.92
N ALA A 177 -9.92 7.82 -2.33
CA ALA A 177 -9.72 7.32 -3.67
C ALA A 177 -10.54 6.06 -3.97
N SER A 178 -11.07 5.33 -2.99
CA SER A 178 -11.95 4.18 -3.22
C SER A 178 -13.40 4.57 -3.55
N HIS A 179 -13.79 5.81 -3.28
CA HIS A 179 -15.16 6.29 -3.47
C HIS A 179 -15.26 7.52 -4.39
N CYS A 180 -14.16 8.25 -4.55
CA CYS A 180 -14.06 9.46 -5.35
C CYS A 180 -12.89 9.32 -6.36
N MET A 181 -12.78 8.17 -7.03
CA MET A 181 -11.68 7.83 -7.93
C MET A 181 -11.48 8.88 -9.01
N ILE A 182 -12.58 9.32 -9.64
CA ILE A 182 -12.59 10.23 -10.78
C ILE A 182 -12.06 11.60 -10.35
N ASP A 183 -12.55 12.15 -9.24
CA ASP A 183 -12.11 13.44 -8.71
C ASP A 183 -10.67 13.38 -8.19
N PHE A 184 -10.32 12.28 -7.50
CA PHE A 184 -9.03 12.16 -6.82
C PHE A 184 -7.85 12.23 -7.79
N ILE A 185 -7.95 11.63 -8.98
CA ILE A 185 -6.88 11.64 -9.99
C ILE A 185 -7.04 12.73 -11.05
N ASN A 186 -8.03 13.63 -10.93
CA ASN A 186 -8.26 14.71 -11.89
C ASN A 186 -7.31 15.90 -11.66
N ASN A 187 -6.01 15.65 -11.52
CA ASN A 187 -5.01 16.67 -11.28
C ASN A 187 -3.66 16.32 -11.91
N TYR A 188 -2.85 17.34 -12.18
CA TYR A 188 -1.54 17.16 -12.82
C TYR A 188 -0.53 16.42 -11.93
N PHE A 189 -0.72 16.40 -10.62
CA PHE A 189 0.18 15.69 -9.71
C PHE A 189 0.00 14.16 -9.82
N ALA A 190 -1.23 13.69 -10.00
CA ALA A 190 -1.52 12.29 -10.36
C ALA A 190 -0.87 11.93 -11.71
N LEU A 191 -1.02 12.79 -12.72
CA LEU A 191 -0.41 12.54 -14.04
C LEU A 191 1.12 12.51 -13.97
N PHE A 192 1.73 13.43 -13.22
CA PHE A 192 3.17 13.43 -12.94
C PHE A 192 3.62 12.14 -12.25
N THR A 193 2.83 11.66 -11.27
CA THR A 193 3.13 10.43 -10.52
C THR A 193 3.05 9.20 -11.43
N LEU A 194 2.04 9.12 -12.32
CA LEU A 194 1.93 8.08 -13.34
C LEU A 194 3.15 8.06 -14.27
N TYR A 195 3.54 9.22 -14.82
CA TYR A 195 4.74 9.32 -15.66
C TYR A 195 6.00 8.91 -14.90
N THR A 196 6.15 9.33 -13.65
CA THR A 196 7.32 8.99 -12.85
C THR A 196 7.40 7.49 -12.61
N ALA A 197 6.28 6.84 -12.28
CA ALA A 197 6.22 5.39 -12.11
C ALA A 197 6.58 4.65 -13.42
N MET A 198 6.08 5.12 -14.56
CA MET A 198 6.48 4.58 -15.86
C MET A 198 7.96 4.79 -16.15
N CYS A 199 8.53 5.96 -15.83
CA CYS A 199 9.97 6.21 -15.98
C CYS A 199 10.80 5.29 -15.09
N VAL A 200 10.36 5.06 -13.85
CA VAL A 200 11.00 4.13 -12.91
C VAL A 200 10.99 2.71 -13.47
N GLU A 201 9.85 2.22 -13.97
CA GLU A 201 9.80 0.91 -14.65
C GLU A 201 10.76 0.87 -15.85
N PHE A 202 10.78 1.94 -16.64
CA PHE A 202 11.65 2.04 -17.81
C PHE A 202 13.13 1.91 -17.46
N THR A 203 13.58 2.41 -16.30
CA THR A 203 14.98 2.28 -15.84
C THR A 203 15.44 0.83 -15.77
N GLY A 204 14.53 -0.13 -15.57
CA GLY A 204 14.86 -1.53 -15.46
C GLY A 204 15.30 -2.01 -14.09
N ILE A 205 15.40 -1.13 -13.06
CA ILE A 205 15.94 -1.52 -11.74
C ILE A 205 15.13 -2.67 -11.11
N MET A 206 13.82 -2.76 -11.39
CA MET A 206 12.90 -3.79 -10.87
C MET A 206 12.69 -4.99 -11.83
N HIS A 207 13.35 -5.07 -12.97
CA HIS A 207 13.06 -6.07 -14.03
C HIS A 207 13.34 -7.52 -13.64
N SER A 208 14.11 -7.79 -12.58
CA SER A 208 14.22 -9.12 -12.00
C SER A 208 12.87 -9.65 -11.52
N ALA A 209 11.91 -8.78 -11.20
CA ALA A 209 10.56 -9.18 -10.85
C ALA A 209 9.81 -9.83 -12.03
N TYR A 210 10.05 -9.39 -13.27
CA TYR A 210 9.49 -10.04 -14.45
C TYR A 210 10.06 -11.44 -14.69
N LEU A 211 11.31 -11.70 -14.30
CA LEU A 211 11.83 -13.08 -14.28
C LEU A 211 11.09 -13.96 -13.30
N ILE A 212 10.79 -13.42 -12.12
CA ILE A 212 10.01 -14.12 -11.11
C ILE A 212 8.60 -14.39 -11.66
N GLN A 213 7.97 -13.42 -12.33
CA GLN A 213 6.69 -13.61 -12.99
C GLN A 213 6.74 -14.73 -14.05
N ASN A 214 7.76 -14.74 -14.91
CA ASN A 214 7.96 -15.80 -15.91
C ASN A 214 8.12 -17.18 -15.24
N PHE A 215 8.91 -17.24 -14.17
CA PHE A 215 9.07 -18.47 -13.39
C PHE A 215 7.73 -18.93 -12.78
N MET A 216 6.96 -18.02 -12.18
CA MET A 216 5.64 -18.34 -11.61
C MET A 216 4.63 -18.77 -12.68
N SER A 217 4.68 -18.18 -13.87
CA SER A 217 3.86 -18.61 -15.02
C SER A 217 4.20 -20.04 -15.44
N ILE A 218 5.49 -20.38 -15.53
CA ILE A 218 5.95 -21.75 -15.84
C ILE A 218 5.48 -22.74 -14.78
N VAL A 219 5.66 -22.40 -13.49
CA VAL A 219 5.28 -23.28 -12.37
C VAL A 219 3.77 -23.44 -12.24
N SER A 220 2.99 -22.39 -12.52
CA SER A 220 1.53 -22.43 -12.46
C SER A 220 0.87 -23.04 -13.69
N GLY A 221 1.59 -23.14 -14.82
CA GLY A 221 1.03 -23.52 -16.11
C GLY A 221 0.07 -22.48 -16.69
N LYS A 222 -0.03 -21.29 -16.10
CA LYS A 222 -0.89 -20.19 -16.57
C LYS A 222 -0.06 -19.24 -17.44
N PRO A 223 -0.36 -19.08 -18.74
CA PRO A 223 0.39 -18.17 -19.60
C PRO A 223 0.20 -16.72 -19.16
N ILE A 224 1.24 -15.90 -19.34
CA ILE A 224 1.15 -14.44 -19.16
C ILE A 224 0.46 -13.88 -20.41
N LEU A 225 -0.71 -13.29 -20.23
CA LEU A 225 -1.38 -12.54 -21.28
C LEU A 225 -0.68 -11.18 -21.40
N SER A 226 -0.30 -10.80 -22.62
CA SER A 226 0.31 -9.50 -22.91
C SER A 226 -0.43 -8.91 -24.11
N ASN A 227 -0.76 -7.64 -24.00
CA ASN A 227 -1.45 -6.89 -25.05
C ASN A 227 -0.48 -6.33 -26.11
N GLU A 228 0.80 -6.66 -26.00
CA GLU A 228 1.85 -6.19 -26.89
C GLU A 228 2.41 -7.33 -27.76
N GLU A 229 2.91 -6.97 -28.94
CA GLU A 229 3.54 -7.94 -29.84
C GLU A 229 4.74 -8.63 -29.17
N PRO A 230 5.02 -9.90 -29.51
CA PRO A 230 6.19 -10.60 -29.02
C PRO A 230 7.47 -9.79 -29.23
N LYS A 231 8.20 -9.56 -28.13
CA LYS A 231 9.44 -8.77 -28.14
C LYS A 231 10.43 -9.41 -29.13
N SER A 232 10.83 -8.68 -30.17
CA SER A 232 11.77 -9.15 -31.19
C SER A 232 12.97 -8.21 -31.37
N GLY A 233 14.07 -8.72 -31.93
CA GLY A 233 15.27 -7.95 -32.27
C GLY A 233 15.89 -7.19 -31.09
N PHE A 234 16.11 -5.88 -31.29
CA PHE A 234 16.72 -5.01 -30.27
C PHE A 234 15.85 -4.88 -29.01
N THR A 235 14.52 -4.84 -29.14
CA THR A 235 13.60 -4.75 -28.00
C THR A 235 13.73 -5.95 -27.07
N PHE A 236 13.94 -7.14 -27.63
CA PHE A 236 14.21 -8.36 -26.87
C PHE A 236 15.55 -8.27 -26.12
N ALA A 237 16.63 -7.88 -26.81
CA ALA A 237 17.94 -7.73 -26.19
C ALA A 237 17.95 -6.65 -25.09
N PHE A 238 17.30 -5.51 -25.33
CA PHE A 238 17.18 -4.42 -24.37
C PHE A 238 16.38 -4.82 -23.12
N TYR A 239 15.32 -5.61 -23.29
CA TYR A 239 14.56 -6.18 -22.17
C TYR A 239 15.44 -7.10 -21.31
N TRP A 240 16.12 -8.09 -21.91
CA TRP A 240 16.97 -9.02 -21.16
C TRP A 240 18.21 -8.35 -20.56
N GLY A 241 18.76 -7.32 -21.20
CA GLY A 241 19.82 -6.50 -20.63
C GLY A 241 19.40 -5.83 -19.31
N ARG A 242 18.21 -5.21 -19.28
CA ARG A 242 17.64 -4.61 -18.06
C ARG A 242 17.36 -5.64 -16.98
N VAL A 243 16.88 -6.83 -17.37
CA VAL A 243 16.69 -7.96 -16.45
C VAL A 243 18.00 -8.39 -15.78
N ILE A 244 19.08 -8.57 -16.55
CA ILE A 244 20.40 -8.97 -16.01
C ILE A 244 20.96 -7.86 -15.10
N MET A 245 20.82 -6.60 -15.50
CA MET A 245 21.21 -5.46 -14.69
C MET A 245 20.43 -5.46 -13.35
N SER A 246 19.12 -5.64 -13.38
CA SER A 246 18.28 -5.71 -12.18
C SER A 246 18.70 -6.85 -11.24
N LEU A 247 18.96 -8.05 -11.77
CA LEU A 247 19.47 -9.17 -10.97
C LEU A 247 20.83 -8.85 -10.33
N THR A 248 21.71 -8.15 -11.06
CA THR A 248 23.03 -7.76 -10.56
C THR A 248 22.89 -6.75 -9.43
N ILE A 249 22.02 -5.74 -9.59
CA ILE A 249 21.71 -4.74 -8.56
C ILE A 249 21.13 -5.42 -7.33
N LEU A 250 20.12 -6.29 -7.49
CA LEU A 250 19.50 -7.02 -6.39
C LEU A 250 20.53 -7.87 -5.62
N SER A 251 21.37 -8.62 -6.33
CA SER A 251 22.42 -9.45 -5.73
C SER A 251 23.45 -8.60 -4.96
N PHE A 252 23.85 -7.47 -5.53
CA PHE A 252 24.75 -6.52 -4.86
C PHE A 252 24.10 -5.93 -3.60
N CYS A 253 22.85 -5.47 -3.69
CA CYS A 253 22.11 -4.95 -2.54
C CYS A 253 22.01 -6.00 -1.43
N MET A 254 21.69 -7.25 -1.78
CA MET A 254 21.62 -8.34 -0.82
C MET A 254 22.98 -8.58 -0.15
N ALA A 255 24.08 -8.60 -0.92
CA ALA A 255 25.42 -8.75 -0.37
C ALA A 255 25.79 -7.61 0.59
N VAL A 256 25.47 -6.36 0.23
CA VAL A 256 25.68 -5.18 1.07
C VAL A 256 24.94 -5.30 2.40
N VAL A 257 23.66 -5.66 2.37
CA VAL A 257 22.86 -5.83 3.60
C VAL A 257 23.41 -6.97 4.46
N MET A 258 23.72 -8.12 3.87
CA MET A 258 24.22 -9.27 4.62
C MET A 258 25.57 -8.99 5.28
N VAL A 259 26.51 -8.34 4.57
CA VAL A 259 27.80 -7.94 5.14
C VAL A 259 27.61 -6.88 6.24
N GLY A 260 26.75 -5.89 6.01
CA GLY A 260 26.43 -4.89 7.05
C GLY A 260 25.84 -5.51 8.32
N LEU A 261 24.99 -6.53 8.19
CA LEU A 261 24.44 -7.27 9.33
C LEU A 261 25.48 -8.12 10.05
N VAL A 262 26.37 -8.80 9.30
CA VAL A 262 27.42 -9.65 9.87
C VAL A 262 28.47 -8.83 10.62
N ASN A 263 28.82 -7.67 10.11
CA ASN A 263 29.79 -6.77 10.73
C ASN A 263 29.21 -5.94 11.89
N GLY A 264 27.88 -5.90 12.04
CA GLY A 264 27.22 -5.06 13.03
C GLY A 264 27.13 -3.58 12.64
N ASP A 265 27.29 -3.28 11.34
CA ASP A 265 27.27 -1.92 10.78
C ASP A 265 25.85 -1.42 10.49
N SER A 266 24.81 -2.16 10.89
CA SER A 266 23.42 -1.83 10.63
C SER A 266 22.80 -0.94 11.73
N MET A 267 21.78 -0.17 11.38
CA MET A 267 21.06 0.67 12.36
C MET A 267 20.38 -0.17 13.46
N VAL A 268 19.98 -1.42 13.18
CA VAL A 268 19.42 -2.32 14.20
C VAL A 268 20.44 -2.69 15.28
N SER A 269 21.72 -2.82 14.93
CA SER A 269 22.81 -3.08 15.88
C SER A 269 23.05 -1.89 16.81
N VAL A 270 22.86 -0.67 16.30
CA VAL A 270 22.94 0.58 17.10
C VAL A 270 21.74 0.70 18.03
N LYS A 271 20.53 0.43 17.51
CA LYS A 271 19.27 0.57 18.25
C LYS A 271 19.11 -0.50 19.34
N TYR A 272 19.54 -1.73 19.05
CA TYR A 272 19.43 -2.86 19.96
C TYR A 272 20.77 -3.60 20.08
N PRO A 273 21.71 -3.09 20.89
CA PRO A 273 23.05 -3.69 21.03
C PRO A 273 23.06 -5.13 21.54
N GLY A 274 21.97 -5.58 22.16
CA GLY A 274 21.83 -6.96 22.66
C GLY A 274 21.34 -7.98 21.63
N ILE A 275 20.99 -7.56 20.42
CA ILE A 275 20.53 -8.48 19.35
C ILE A 275 21.75 -9.12 18.69
N SER A 276 21.78 -10.46 18.64
CA SER A 276 22.84 -11.18 17.93
C SER A 276 22.71 -11.01 16.41
N VAL A 277 23.83 -11.15 15.69
CA VAL A 277 23.86 -11.14 14.22
C VAL A 277 22.86 -12.15 13.64
N GLY A 278 22.85 -13.37 14.19
CA GLY A 278 21.92 -14.43 13.75
C GLY A 278 20.45 -14.06 13.94
N LEU A 279 20.10 -13.40 15.05
CA LEU A 279 18.75 -12.91 15.28
C LEU A 279 18.40 -11.76 14.31
N SER A 280 19.34 -10.87 13.99
CA SER A 280 19.10 -9.79 13.02
C SER A 280 18.82 -10.32 11.61
N ILE A 281 19.57 -11.34 11.16
CA ILE A 281 19.34 -12.01 9.87
C ILE A 281 18.00 -12.74 9.88
N PHE A 282 17.66 -13.43 10.97
CA PHE A 282 16.36 -14.07 11.10
C PHE A 282 15.21 -13.06 11.03
N LEU A 283 15.29 -11.96 11.79
CA LEU A 283 14.29 -10.90 11.79
C LEU A 283 14.15 -10.25 10.42
N PHE A 284 15.25 -10.07 9.68
CA PHE A 284 15.22 -9.59 8.31
C PHE A 284 14.30 -10.43 7.43
N PHE A 285 14.57 -11.75 7.32
CA PHE A 285 13.76 -12.65 6.49
C PHE A 285 12.34 -12.84 7.03
N PHE A 286 12.18 -12.82 8.36
CA PHE A 286 10.89 -12.92 9.02
C PHE A 286 9.98 -11.74 8.63
N PHE A 287 10.42 -10.49 8.82
CA PHE A 287 9.62 -9.32 8.47
C PHE A 287 9.39 -9.20 6.96
N MET A 288 10.39 -9.55 6.14
CA MET A 288 10.23 -9.65 4.68
C MET A 288 9.12 -10.65 4.29
N SER A 289 9.04 -11.79 4.97
CA SER A 289 8.02 -12.80 4.73
C SER A 289 6.64 -12.36 5.23
N VAL A 290 6.56 -11.67 6.38
CA VAL A 290 5.31 -11.10 6.89
C VAL A 290 4.74 -10.08 5.92
N VAL A 291 5.57 -9.13 5.46
CA VAL A 291 5.18 -8.17 4.41
C VAL A 291 4.69 -8.91 3.17
N GLY A 292 5.47 -9.88 2.67
CA GLY A 292 5.12 -10.65 1.49
C GLY A 292 3.78 -11.36 1.60
N CYS A 293 3.52 -12.02 2.72
CA CYS A 293 2.23 -12.63 3.00
C CYS A 293 1.11 -11.59 2.98
N LEU A 294 1.27 -10.43 3.62
CA LEU A 294 0.22 -9.39 3.67
C LEU A 294 -0.04 -8.76 2.29
N GLU A 295 0.99 -8.52 1.49
CA GLU A 295 0.88 -8.05 0.11
C GLU A 295 0.18 -9.09 -0.79
N ALA A 296 0.58 -10.35 -0.69
CA ALA A 296 -0.06 -11.47 -1.37
C ALA A 296 -1.54 -11.62 -0.97
N MET A 297 -1.84 -11.51 0.32
CA MET A 297 -3.19 -11.66 0.85
C MET A 297 -4.15 -10.63 0.27
N GLN A 298 -3.72 -9.38 0.06
CA GLN A 298 -4.57 -8.37 -0.58
C GLN A 298 -5.03 -8.83 -1.96
N ILE A 299 -4.10 -9.27 -2.81
CA ILE A 299 -4.42 -9.76 -4.16
C ILE A 299 -5.28 -11.02 -4.09
N ALA A 300 -4.91 -11.99 -3.24
CA ALA A 300 -5.65 -13.24 -3.09
C ALA A 300 -7.08 -13.00 -2.58
N PHE A 301 -7.30 -12.01 -1.72
CA PHE A 301 -8.61 -11.65 -1.19
C PHE A 301 -9.47 -10.91 -2.23
N PHE A 302 -8.88 -10.02 -3.03
CA PHE A 302 -9.59 -9.44 -4.16
C PHE A 302 -9.97 -10.50 -5.19
N ALA A 303 -9.06 -11.42 -5.52
CA ALA A 303 -9.35 -12.55 -6.40
C ALA A 303 -10.45 -13.46 -5.82
N SER A 304 -10.46 -13.71 -4.50
CA SER A 304 -11.49 -14.53 -3.86
C SER A 304 -12.87 -13.87 -3.88
N ALA A 305 -12.94 -12.54 -3.82
CA ALA A 305 -14.18 -11.79 -3.93
C ALA A 305 -14.85 -11.98 -5.30
N LYS A 306 -14.05 -12.20 -6.37
CA LYS A 306 -14.54 -12.45 -7.74
C LYS A 306 -15.09 -13.87 -7.95
N ILE A 307 -14.71 -14.82 -7.10
CA ILE A 307 -15.12 -16.22 -7.24
C ILE A 307 -16.47 -16.43 -6.52
N PRO A 308 -17.45 -17.16 -7.12
CA PRO A 308 -18.70 -17.50 -6.44
C PRO A 308 -18.47 -18.22 -5.11
N ALA A 309 -19.33 -17.98 -4.11
CA ALA A 309 -19.15 -18.54 -2.76
C ALA A 309 -19.01 -20.08 -2.72
N SER A 310 -19.65 -20.78 -3.66
CA SER A 310 -19.55 -22.24 -3.84
C SER A 310 -18.16 -22.72 -4.29
N GLU A 311 -17.36 -21.83 -4.89
CA GLU A 311 -16.05 -22.14 -5.49
C GLU A 311 -14.87 -21.56 -4.70
N ARG A 312 -15.13 -20.85 -3.58
CA ARG A 312 -14.12 -20.22 -2.70
C ARG A 312 -13.28 -21.20 -1.86
N GLY A 313 -12.99 -22.38 -2.39
CA GLY A 313 -12.16 -23.42 -1.79
C GLY A 313 -12.93 -24.37 -0.86
N ASN A 314 -12.67 -25.67 -0.99
CA ASN A 314 -13.28 -26.71 -0.15
C ASN A 314 -12.48 -27.02 1.13
N SER A 315 -11.33 -26.39 1.34
CA SER A 315 -10.45 -26.65 2.48
C SER A 315 -10.95 -25.99 3.77
N PHE A 316 -10.54 -26.52 4.93
CA PHE A 316 -10.91 -26.00 6.24
C PHE A 316 -10.49 -24.53 6.43
N PHE A 317 -9.23 -24.20 6.10
CA PHE A 317 -8.72 -22.83 6.24
C PHE A 317 -9.27 -21.89 5.17
N GLY A 318 -9.51 -22.37 3.94
CA GLY A 318 -10.15 -21.57 2.89
C GLY A 318 -11.56 -21.12 3.31
N LYS A 319 -12.38 -22.06 3.79
CA LYS A 319 -13.74 -21.74 4.30
C LYS A 319 -13.70 -20.80 5.50
N LYS A 320 -12.81 -21.02 6.48
CA LYS A 320 -12.68 -20.14 7.65
C LYS A 320 -12.23 -18.73 7.27
N THR A 321 -11.23 -18.63 6.40
CA THR A 321 -10.70 -17.34 5.94
C THR A 321 -11.78 -16.59 5.17
N CYS A 322 -12.44 -17.22 4.19
CA CYS A 322 -13.52 -16.59 3.44
C CYS A 322 -14.72 -16.23 4.34
N SER A 323 -15.11 -17.12 5.25
CA SER A 323 -16.20 -16.86 6.20
C SER A 323 -15.91 -15.65 7.08
N LEU A 324 -14.68 -15.53 7.60
CA LEU A 324 -14.28 -14.39 8.43
C LEU A 324 -14.11 -13.12 7.60
N LEU A 325 -13.51 -13.21 6.43
CA LEU A 325 -13.22 -12.07 5.55
C LEU A 325 -14.50 -11.39 5.05
N PHE A 326 -15.52 -12.16 4.70
CA PHE A 326 -16.81 -11.64 4.22
C PHE A 326 -17.87 -11.53 5.33
N ASP A 327 -17.51 -11.77 6.59
CA ASP A 327 -18.43 -11.64 7.73
C ASP A 327 -18.83 -10.16 7.97
N GLY A 328 -19.90 -9.96 8.73
CA GLY A 328 -20.36 -8.64 9.17
C GLY A 328 -20.76 -7.74 8.00
N ASN A 329 -21.49 -8.28 7.02
CA ASN A 329 -21.88 -7.61 5.78
C ASN A 329 -20.68 -7.10 4.96
N GLY A 330 -19.56 -7.83 4.98
CA GLY A 330 -18.34 -7.45 4.24
C GLY A 330 -17.49 -6.39 4.93
N ARG A 331 -17.80 -5.98 6.16
CA ARG A 331 -17.02 -5.00 6.94
C ARG A 331 -15.59 -5.46 7.23
N ASN A 332 -15.38 -6.77 7.38
CA ASN A 332 -14.06 -7.31 7.70
C ASN A 332 -13.06 -7.17 6.56
N PHE A 333 -13.50 -7.08 5.30
CA PHE A 333 -12.61 -6.90 4.17
C PHE A 333 -11.94 -5.49 4.16
N PRO A 334 -12.69 -4.36 4.24
CA PRO A 334 -12.10 -3.05 4.47
C PRO A 334 -11.32 -2.97 5.79
N GLY A 335 -11.82 -3.60 6.86
CA GLY A 335 -11.12 -3.65 8.14
C GLY A 335 -9.74 -4.32 8.04
N PHE A 336 -9.65 -5.43 7.30
CA PHE A 336 -8.39 -6.07 6.97
C PHE A 336 -7.46 -5.12 6.22
N MET A 337 -7.93 -4.38 5.22
CA MET A 337 -7.09 -3.46 4.45
C MET A 337 -6.41 -2.42 5.36
N ILE A 338 -7.15 -1.86 6.32
CA ILE A 338 -6.62 -0.89 7.29
C ILE A 338 -5.61 -1.55 8.25
N GLY A 339 -6.00 -2.65 8.90
CA GLY A 339 -5.15 -3.32 9.88
C GLY A 339 -3.88 -3.94 9.28
N ARG A 340 -3.99 -4.45 8.05
CA ARG A 340 -2.86 -4.93 7.25
C ARG A 340 -1.88 -3.81 6.99
N GLN A 341 -2.35 -2.63 6.59
CA GLN A 341 -1.48 -1.49 6.28
C GLN A 341 -0.61 -1.10 7.48
N LEU A 342 -1.18 -1.09 8.68
CA LEU A 342 -0.41 -0.82 9.90
C LEU A 342 0.73 -1.84 10.10
N THR A 343 0.45 -3.11 9.84
CA THR A 343 1.45 -4.18 9.97
C THR A 343 2.53 -4.09 8.89
N VAL A 344 2.13 -3.80 7.65
CA VAL A 344 3.03 -3.64 6.50
C VAL A 344 3.97 -2.46 6.74
N VAL A 345 3.45 -1.29 7.11
CA VAL A 345 4.27 -0.11 7.42
C VAL A 345 5.19 -0.39 8.60
N GLY A 346 4.68 -0.95 9.70
CA GLY A 346 5.50 -1.32 10.85
C GLY A 346 6.65 -2.25 10.49
N SER A 347 6.36 -3.27 9.68
CA SER A 347 7.37 -4.22 9.21
C SER A 347 8.39 -3.55 8.28
N PHE A 348 7.98 -2.66 7.38
CA PHE A 348 8.92 -1.91 6.53
C PHE A 348 9.83 -0.98 7.33
N PHE A 349 9.33 -0.35 8.39
CA PHE A 349 10.17 0.48 9.27
C PHE A 349 11.23 -0.37 10.02
N LEU A 350 10.85 -1.57 10.45
CA LEU A 350 11.80 -2.52 11.05
C LEU A 350 12.81 -3.02 10.04
N VAL A 351 12.38 -3.40 8.83
CA VAL A 351 13.29 -3.82 7.75
C VAL A 351 14.20 -2.67 7.32
N ALA A 352 13.71 -1.43 7.24
CA ALA A 352 14.53 -0.25 6.98
C ALA A 352 15.60 -0.09 8.07
N SER A 353 15.25 -0.27 9.34
CA SER A 353 16.22 -0.25 10.44
C SER A 353 17.27 -1.36 10.34
N ILE A 354 16.88 -2.53 9.85
CA ILE A 354 17.78 -3.68 9.67
C ILE A 354 18.71 -3.47 8.46
N THR A 355 18.21 -2.87 7.37
CA THR A 355 18.93 -2.73 6.10
C THR A 355 19.72 -1.43 5.96
N ASN A 356 19.41 -0.42 6.76
CA ASN A 356 20.15 0.85 6.80
C ASN A 356 21.53 0.64 7.43
N LEU A 357 22.55 1.08 6.71
CA LEU A 357 23.93 1.06 7.19
C LEU A 357 24.23 2.30 8.03
N ASN A 358 25.15 2.15 8.98
CA ASN A 358 25.69 3.20 9.83
C ASN A 358 27.22 3.23 9.79
N ILE A 359 27.78 3.10 8.58
CA ILE A 359 29.22 3.18 8.35
C ILE A 359 29.60 4.65 8.14
N LYS A 360 30.63 5.13 8.82
CA LYS A 360 31.13 6.49 8.61
C LYS A 360 32.07 6.52 7.40
N PRO A 361 31.75 7.26 6.32
CA PRO A 361 32.65 7.41 5.18
C PRO A 361 33.97 8.08 5.60
N GLY A 362 35.09 7.72 4.95
CA GLY A 362 36.41 8.28 5.22
C GLY A 362 37.22 7.60 6.34
N GLU A 363 36.64 6.63 7.06
CA GLU A 363 37.33 5.86 8.11
C GLU A 363 38.00 4.57 7.60
N GLY A 364 38.02 4.34 6.28
CA GLY A 364 38.66 3.17 5.66
C GLY A 364 37.87 1.86 5.77
N ASN A 365 36.70 1.89 6.41
CA ASN A 365 35.83 0.72 6.64
C ASN A 365 34.63 0.66 5.68
N ASN A 366 34.74 1.31 4.51
CA ASN A 366 33.66 1.28 3.52
C ASN A 366 33.42 -0.15 3.02
N ILE A 367 32.14 -0.49 2.85
CA ILE A 367 31.75 -1.84 2.46
C ILE A 367 32.35 -2.19 1.09
N PHE A 368 32.99 -3.34 0.99
CA PHE A 368 33.72 -3.77 -0.22
C PHE A 368 34.77 -2.76 -0.75
N GLY A 369 35.24 -1.83 0.08
CA GLY A 369 36.22 -0.82 -0.33
C GLY A 369 35.69 0.21 -1.34
N VAL A 370 34.37 0.43 -1.39
CA VAL A 370 33.78 1.45 -2.27
C VAL A 370 34.21 2.87 -1.89
N SER A 371 34.10 3.81 -2.82
CA SER A 371 34.37 5.24 -2.55
C SER A 371 33.48 5.81 -1.45
N ASP A 372 33.93 6.86 -0.77
CA ASP A 372 33.16 7.52 0.29
C ASP A 372 31.80 8.04 -0.17
N GLY A 373 31.72 8.56 -1.41
CA GLY A 373 30.44 8.99 -1.99
C GLY A 373 29.47 7.83 -2.22
N ALA A 374 29.97 6.68 -2.66
CA ALA A 374 29.16 5.47 -2.81
C ALA A 374 28.71 4.93 -1.45
N GLN A 375 29.59 4.94 -0.44
CA GLN A 375 29.21 4.55 0.93
C GLN A 375 28.14 5.49 1.51
N ALA A 376 28.28 6.80 1.29
CA ALA A 376 27.27 7.77 1.70
C ALA A 376 25.91 7.47 1.04
N PHE A 377 25.89 7.12 -0.25
CA PHE A 377 24.67 6.69 -0.94
C PHE A 377 24.07 5.41 -0.33
N LEU A 378 24.88 4.39 -0.05
CA LEU A 378 24.43 3.14 0.59
C LEU A 378 23.88 3.38 2.01
N ASN A 379 24.42 4.35 2.74
CA ASN A 379 23.89 4.70 4.05
C ASN A 379 22.45 5.24 3.98
N TYR A 380 22.00 5.83 2.88
CA TYR A 380 20.62 6.30 2.75
C TYR A 380 19.58 5.17 2.60
N GLY A 381 19.99 3.91 2.47
CA GLY A 381 19.07 2.77 2.54
C GLY A 381 18.48 2.31 1.21
N PHE A 382 19.00 2.80 0.08
CA PHE A 382 18.51 2.41 -1.25
C PHE A 382 18.47 0.89 -1.47
N GLN A 383 19.49 0.18 -0.97
CA GLN A 383 19.56 -1.28 -1.01
C GLN A 383 18.37 -1.95 -0.30
N GLY A 384 17.93 -1.40 0.82
CA GLY A 384 16.77 -1.90 1.57
C GLY A 384 15.49 -1.75 0.76
N ALA A 385 15.30 -0.59 0.14
CA ALA A 385 14.15 -0.32 -0.73
C ALA A 385 14.11 -1.27 -1.95
N VAL A 386 15.24 -1.51 -2.62
CA VAL A 386 15.32 -2.44 -3.77
C VAL A 386 14.98 -3.87 -3.35
N ILE A 387 15.61 -4.37 -2.28
CA ILE A 387 15.40 -5.75 -1.82
C ILE A 387 13.96 -5.95 -1.36
N THR A 388 13.43 -5.05 -0.54
CA THR A 388 12.04 -5.12 -0.06
C THR A 388 11.04 -5.08 -1.19
N THR A 389 11.25 -4.21 -2.19
CA THR A 389 10.36 -4.12 -3.34
C THR A 389 10.30 -5.43 -4.11
N ILE A 390 11.44 -6.00 -4.47
CA ILE A 390 11.47 -7.19 -5.33
C ILE A 390 11.09 -8.44 -4.53
N LEU A 391 11.72 -8.67 -3.38
CA LEU A 391 11.62 -9.95 -2.65
C LEU A 391 10.52 -9.98 -1.59
N ALA A 392 10.20 -8.86 -0.93
CA ALA A 392 9.13 -8.83 0.06
C ALA A 392 7.79 -8.39 -0.51
N SER A 393 7.74 -7.70 -1.63
CA SER A 393 6.47 -7.20 -2.19
C SER A 393 6.14 -7.89 -3.52
N ILE A 394 6.82 -7.54 -4.60
CA ILE A 394 6.41 -7.94 -5.96
C ILE A 394 6.42 -9.46 -6.15
N MET A 395 7.44 -10.17 -5.67
CA MET A 395 7.52 -11.63 -5.78
C MET A 395 6.27 -12.33 -5.19
N TRP A 396 5.80 -11.85 -4.04
CA TRP A 396 4.65 -12.41 -3.36
C TRP A 396 3.33 -12.03 -4.03
N GLN A 397 3.25 -10.80 -4.53
CA GLN A 397 2.10 -10.34 -5.33
C GLN A 397 1.91 -11.21 -6.58
N TYR A 398 3.00 -11.51 -7.31
CA TYR A 398 2.94 -12.40 -8.46
C TYR A 398 2.56 -13.84 -8.06
N ALA A 399 3.14 -14.37 -7.00
CA ALA A 399 2.76 -15.70 -6.49
C ALA A 399 1.26 -15.76 -6.14
N ALA A 400 0.71 -14.70 -5.53
CA ALA A 400 -0.70 -14.61 -5.15
C ALA A 400 -1.63 -14.50 -6.36
N SER A 401 -1.25 -13.72 -7.37
CA SER A 401 -2.02 -13.66 -8.63
C SER A 401 -2.03 -15.01 -9.36
N ALA A 402 -0.94 -15.79 -9.28
CA ALA A 402 -0.85 -17.11 -9.88
C ALA A 402 -1.71 -18.15 -9.13
N PHE A 403 -1.61 -18.14 -7.80
CA PHE A 403 -2.17 -19.16 -6.92
C PHE A 403 -3.03 -18.57 -5.78
N PRO A 404 -4.10 -17.80 -6.06
CA PRO A 404 -4.86 -17.09 -5.03
C PRO A 404 -5.50 -18.05 -4.02
N LEU A 405 -6.01 -19.20 -4.48
CA LEU A 405 -6.59 -20.23 -3.61
C LEU A 405 -5.56 -20.86 -2.65
N LEU A 406 -4.29 -20.97 -3.04
CA LEU A 406 -3.24 -21.51 -2.18
C LEU A 406 -3.00 -20.57 -0.98
N PHE A 407 -3.01 -19.26 -1.22
CA PHE A 407 -2.92 -18.27 -0.15
C PHE A 407 -4.14 -18.30 0.76
N LEU A 408 -5.36 -18.39 0.23
CA LEU A 408 -6.59 -18.50 1.05
C LEU A 408 -6.60 -19.75 1.95
N ASN A 409 -6.04 -20.87 1.45
CA ASN A 409 -6.01 -22.14 2.15
C ASN A 409 -4.88 -22.23 3.20
N SER A 410 -4.01 -21.23 3.31
CA SER A 410 -2.88 -21.25 4.24
C SER A 410 -3.30 -20.89 5.68
N PRO A 411 -2.83 -21.62 6.70
CA PRO A 411 -3.07 -21.24 8.11
C PRO A 411 -2.46 -19.89 8.46
N ILE A 412 -1.36 -19.50 7.81
CA ILE A 412 -0.68 -18.22 8.04
C ILE A 412 -1.60 -17.07 7.63
N THR A 413 -2.29 -17.19 6.50
CA THR A 413 -3.26 -16.21 6.00
C THR A 413 -4.38 -15.98 7.02
N TYR A 414 -4.93 -17.05 7.60
CA TYR A 414 -5.98 -16.93 8.61
C TYR A 414 -5.48 -16.21 9.88
N ILE A 415 -4.27 -16.55 10.36
CA ILE A 415 -3.67 -15.90 11.54
C ILE A 415 -3.42 -14.41 11.27
N LEU A 416 -2.84 -14.07 10.12
CA LEU A 416 -2.57 -12.69 9.73
C LEU A 416 -3.87 -11.89 9.52
N LEU A 417 -4.93 -12.52 9.00
CA LEU A 417 -6.25 -11.89 8.89
C LEU A 417 -6.80 -11.53 10.28
N ILE A 418 -6.76 -12.45 11.23
CA ILE A 418 -7.18 -12.16 12.62
C ILE A 418 -6.33 -11.04 13.21
N PHE A 419 -5.01 -11.10 13.05
CA PHE A 419 -4.10 -10.09 13.57
C PHE A 419 -4.41 -8.69 13.01
N ALA A 420 -4.62 -8.59 11.69
CA ALA A 420 -5.01 -7.34 11.04
C ALA A 420 -6.36 -6.82 11.56
N LEU A 421 -7.37 -7.69 11.69
CA LEU A 421 -8.67 -7.30 12.24
C LEU A 421 -8.57 -6.87 13.72
N CYS A 422 -7.72 -7.53 14.52
CA CYS A 422 -7.46 -7.10 15.89
C CYS A 422 -6.81 -5.71 15.93
N LEU A 423 -5.86 -5.44 15.04
CA LEU A 423 -5.24 -4.13 14.92
C LEU A 423 -6.22 -3.05 14.48
N GLU A 424 -7.07 -3.31 13.49
CA GLU A 424 -8.17 -2.40 13.14
C GLU A 424 -9.09 -2.17 14.34
N GLY A 425 -9.41 -3.24 15.07
CA GLY A 425 -10.25 -3.21 16.26
C GLY A 425 -9.73 -2.31 17.38
N THR A 426 -8.41 -2.03 17.44
CA THR A 426 -7.83 -1.06 18.39
C THR A 426 -8.27 0.38 18.11
N GLY A 427 -8.62 0.70 16.86
CA GLY A 427 -8.95 2.05 16.43
C GLY A 427 -7.75 2.97 16.22
N ILE A 428 -6.50 2.50 16.34
CA ILE A 428 -5.30 3.36 16.22
C ILE A 428 -5.25 4.15 14.90
N CYS A 429 -5.78 3.58 13.81
CA CYS A 429 -5.78 4.20 12.49
C CYS A 429 -7.10 4.93 12.12
N HIS A 430 -8.08 4.99 13.01
CA HIS A 430 -9.39 5.59 12.71
C HIS A 430 -9.35 7.08 12.34
N GLY A 431 -8.29 7.79 12.73
CA GLY A 431 -8.02 9.17 12.33
C GLY A 431 -7.88 9.34 10.82
N ALA A 432 -7.57 8.27 10.08
CA ALA A 432 -7.56 8.29 8.62
C ALA A 432 -8.93 8.66 8.05
N TRP A 433 -10.03 8.13 8.60
CA TRP A 433 -11.40 8.45 8.19
C TRP A 433 -11.75 9.92 8.46
N VAL A 434 -11.31 10.44 9.61
CA VAL A 434 -11.52 11.85 9.97
C VAL A 434 -10.79 12.77 8.98
N ILE A 435 -9.53 12.46 8.66
CA ILE A 435 -8.76 13.23 7.67
C ILE A 435 -9.36 13.10 6.28
N ALA A 436 -9.75 11.88 5.87
CA ALA A 436 -10.37 11.63 4.58
C ALA A 436 -11.60 12.52 4.40
N LYS A 437 -12.48 12.58 5.40
CA LYS A 437 -13.66 13.45 5.41
C LYS A 437 -13.33 14.94 5.36
N ILE A 438 -12.32 15.39 6.11
CA ILE A 438 -11.85 16.79 6.05
C ILE A 438 -11.36 17.10 4.64
N LEU A 439 -10.52 16.26 4.05
CA LEU A 439 -9.99 16.43 2.70
C LEU A 439 -11.08 16.38 1.64
N LYS A 440 -12.03 15.46 1.76
CA LYS A 440 -13.21 15.39 0.89
C LYS A 440 -13.98 16.71 0.90
N LYS A 441 -14.21 17.30 2.08
CA LYS A 441 -14.90 18.58 2.23
C LYS A 441 -14.07 19.77 1.70
N VAL A 442 -12.76 19.80 1.99
CA VAL A 442 -11.86 20.90 1.57
C VAL A 442 -11.63 20.88 0.06
N CYS A 443 -11.38 19.70 -0.51
CA CYS A 443 -11.15 19.49 -1.94
C CYS A 443 -12.46 19.34 -2.74
N LYS A 444 -13.62 19.32 -2.06
CA LYS A 444 -14.97 19.15 -2.64
C LYS A 444 -15.14 17.87 -3.48
N LEU A 445 -14.44 16.80 -3.09
CA LEU A 445 -14.53 15.51 -3.80
C LEU A 445 -15.96 14.96 -3.70
N GLN A 446 -16.49 14.52 -4.82
CA GLN A 446 -17.78 13.86 -4.96
C GLN A 446 -17.58 12.36 -5.12
N TYR A 447 -18.60 11.61 -4.71
CA TYR A 447 -18.71 10.20 -5.03
C TYR A 447 -18.75 10.01 -6.55
N ASP A 448 -18.11 8.95 -7.06
CA ASP A 448 -18.05 8.69 -8.49
C ASP A 448 -19.46 8.52 -9.11
N GLU A 449 -20.41 7.98 -8.35
CA GLU A 449 -21.82 7.83 -8.71
C GLU A 449 -22.48 9.17 -9.08
N VAL A 450 -21.99 10.30 -8.58
CA VAL A 450 -22.50 11.64 -8.96
C VAL A 450 -22.23 11.95 -10.43
N TYR A 451 -21.15 11.41 -10.99
CA TYR A 451 -20.72 11.66 -12.36
C TYR A 451 -21.13 10.56 -13.32
N VAL A 452 -21.07 9.31 -12.87
CA VAL A 452 -21.27 8.14 -13.74
C VAL A 452 -22.56 7.38 -13.43
N GLY A 453 -23.35 7.80 -12.45
CA GLY A 453 -24.54 7.10 -11.98
C GLY A 453 -24.23 5.84 -11.17
N THR A 454 -25.24 5.16 -10.65
CA THR A 454 -25.09 3.84 -10.02
C THR A 454 -24.80 2.75 -11.07
N PRO A 455 -24.26 1.58 -10.69
CA PRO A 455 -24.10 0.45 -11.61
C PRO A 455 -25.41 0.08 -12.35
N GLU A 456 -26.55 0.16 -11.66
CA GLU A 456 -27.88 -0.12 -12.18
C GLU A 456 -28.31 0.94 -13.21
N GLU A 457 -28.08 2.23 -12.91
CA GLU A 457 -28.33 3.33 -13.83
C GLU A 457 -27.45 3.24 -15.08
N ARG A 458 -26.18 2.84 -14.92
CA ARG A 458 -25.25 2.64 -16.04
C ARG A 458 -25.70 1.53 -16.98
N LEU A 459 -26.15 0.41 -16.42
CA LEU A 459 -26.75 -0.69 -17.18
C LEU A 459 -28.01 -0.24 -17.92
N ALA A 460 -28.88 0.54 -17.26
CA ALA A 460 -30.10 1.08 -17.88
C ALA A 460 -29.82 2.08 -19.00
N ASN A 461 -28.72 2.84 -18.91
CA ASN A 461 -28.32 3.86 -19.87
C ASN A 461 -27.40 3.35 -21.00
N SER A 462 -27.34 2.03 -21.23
CA SER A 462 -26.49 1.42 -22.28
C SER A 462 -24.99 1.67 -22.13
N HIS A 463 -24.53 1.98 -20.91
CA HIS A 463 -23.12 2.05 -20.53
C HIS A 463 -22.82 1.05 -19.39
N PRO A 464 -23.14 -0.25 -19.54
CA PRO A 464 -22.90 -1.22 -18.48
C PRO A 464 -21.42 -1.27 -18.11
N ASP A 465 -21.15 -1.49 -16.82
CA ASP A 465 -19.80 -1.81 -16.38
C ASP A 465 -19.27 -2.99 -17.18
N LYS A 466 -18.10 -2.80 -17.77
CA LYS A 466 -17.47 -3.85 -18.55
C LYS A 466 -16.97 -4.92 -17.58
N GLU A 467 -17.26 -6.19 -17.88
CA GLU A 467 -16.52 -7.26 -17.23
C GLU A 467 -15.03 -7.03 -17.47
N LEU A 468 -14.25 -7.03 -16.38
CA LEU A 468 -12.80 -7.01 -16.49
C LEU A 468 -12.38 -8.25 -17.26
N THR A 469 -11.96 -8.05 -18.52
CA THR A 469 -11.30 -9.10 -19.28
C THR A 469 -10.05 -9.57 -18.52
N ALA A 470 -9.58 -10.80 -18.77
CA ALA A 470 -8.30 -11.26 -18.20
C ALA A 470 -7.13 -10.31 -18.54
N ASP A 471 -7.29 -9.53 -19.61
CA ASP A 471 -6.37 -8.53 -20.12
C ASP A 471 -6.43 -7.18 -19.37
N GLN A 472 -7.52 -6.93 -18.64
CA GLN A 472 -7.73 -5.75 -17.77
C GLN A 472 -7.56 -6.09 -16.29
N ASP A 473 -7.36 -7.37 -15.95
CA ASP A 473 -7.09 -7.80 -14.59
C ASP A 473 -5.61 -7.63 -14.23
N VAL A 474 -5.36 -7.09 -13.04
CA VAL A 474 -4.01 -6.81 -12.56
C VAL A 474 -3.24 -8.11 -12.37
N GLY A 475 -2.08 -8.24 -13.02
CA GLY A 475 -1.22 -9.41 -12.92
C GLY A 475 -1.42 -10.49 -13.98
N HIS A 476 -2.36 -10.30 -14.93
CA HIS A 476 -2.51 -11.09 -16.18
C HIS A 476 -2.52 -12.63 -16.04
N LEU A 477 -2.93 -13.17 -14.89
CA LEU A 477 -3.06 -14.61 -14.65
C LEU A 477 -4.55 -14.99 -14.54
N THR A 478 -5.00 -15.87 -15.43
CA THR A 478 -6.41 -16.20 -15.65
C THR A 478 -7.14 -16.75 -14.41
N GLY A 479 -8.42 -16.37 -14.24
CA GLY A 479 -9.42 -17.20 -13.54
C GLY A 479 -10.33 -16.51 -12.50
N GLY A 480 -11.13 -15.50 -12.89
CA GLY A 480 -12.22 -15.00 -12.05
C GLY A 480 -12.86 -13.75 -12.63
N GLY A 481 -13.91 -13.93 -13.44
CA GLY A 481 -14.74 -12.82 -13.92
C GLY A 481 -15.23 -11.97 -12.75
N PHE A 482 -15.14 -10.66 -12.90
CA PHE A 482 -15.53 -9.71 -11.86
C PHE A 482 -17.06 -9.57 -11.85
N MET A 483 -17.70 -9.96 -10.73
CA MET A 483 -19.16 -9.85 -10.49
C MET A 483 -19.46 -9.08 -9.19
N GLY A 484 -18.55 -8.22 -8.72
CA GLY A 484 -18.70 -7.49 -7.45
C GLY A 484 -18.87 -5.99 -7.66
N HIS A 485 -19.65 -5.31 -6.82
CA HIS A 485 -19.66 -3.84 -6.81
C HIS A 485 -18.36 -3.33 -6.17
N LEU A 486 -17.62 -2.48 -6.90
CA LEU A 486 -16.31 -1.94 -6.50
C LEU A 486 -16.39 -0.92 -5.35
N CYS A 487 -17.60 -0.43 -5.03
CA CYS A 487 -17.83 0.51 -3.94
C CYS A 487 -18.26 -0.25 -2.68
N GLY A 488 -17.34 -0.36 -1.71
CA GLY A 488 -17.63 -0.79 -0.35
C GLY A 488 -18.59 0.16 0.37
N SER A 489 -19.16 -0.31 1.49
CA SER A 489 -20.09 0.44 2.34
C SER A 489 -19.58 1.83 2.77
N HIS A 490 -20.50 2.78 2.97
CA HIS A 490 -20.20 4.15 3.40
C HIS A 490 -19.72 4.21 4.86
N ASP A 491 -18.91 5.22 5.20
CA ASP A 491 -18.50 5.46 6.58
C ASP A 491 -19.70 5.97 7.41
N ALA A 492 -19.74 5.58 8.69
CA ALA A 492 -20.67 6.07 9.70
C ALA A 492 -20.89 7.59 9.70
N LEU A 493 -19.82 8.32 9.41
CA LEU A 493 -19.73 9.76 9.46
C LEU A 493 -20.31 10.40 8.20
N ASP A 494 -20.44 9.70 7.09
CA ASP A 494 -20.94 10.27 5.84
C ASP A 494 -22.46 10.46 5.85
N GLY A 495 -23.17 9.72 6.72
CA GLY A 495 -24.63 9.78 6.84
C GLY A 495 -25.35 9.25 5.59
N PRO A 496 -26.69 9.17 5.61
CA PRO A 496 -27.43 8.60 4.50
C PRO A 496 -27.28 9.49 3.26
N ILE A 497 -26.91 8.87 2.13
CA ILE A 497 -27.03 9.53 0.82
C ILE A 497 -28.51 9.57 0.49
N LYS A 498 -29.05 10.77 0.23
CA LYS A 498 -30.34 10.87 -0.45
C LYS A 498 -30.15 10.36 -1.88
N SER A 499 -30.65 9.16 -2.13
CA SER A 499 -30.90 8.67 -3.48
C SER A 499 -31.63 9.75 -4.29
N LYS A 500 -31.25 9.92 -5.56
CA LYS A 500 -31.96 10.79 -6.50
C LYS A 500 -33.02 10.01 -7.28
N ASP A 501 -33.32 8.77 -6.88
CA ASP A 501 -34.35 7.98 -7.51
C ASP A 501 -35.74 8.59 -7.26
N ALA A 502 -36.49 8.78 -8.33
CA ALA A 502 -37.91 9.12 -8.27
C ALA A 502 -38.75 8.01 -7.57
N ILE A 503 -38.16 6.82 -7.39
CA ILE A 503 -38.76 5.69 -6.69
C ILE A 503 -38.75 5.90 -5.16
N ASP A 504 -37.72 6.55 -4.62
CA ASP A 504 -37.62 6.81 -3.17
C ASP A 504 -38.43 8.04 -2.73
N ALA A 505 -38.91 8.86 -3.67
CA ALA A 505 -39.87 9.92 -3.39
C ALA A 505 -41.32 9.41 -3.22
N ALA A 506 -41.58 8.12 -3.48
CA ALA A 506 -42.90 7.51 -3.44
C ALA A 506 -43.09 6.46 -2.32
N ALA A 507 -42.12 6.33 -1.41
CA ALA A 507 -42.21 5.45 -0.23
C ALA A 507 -42.68 6.21 1.02
#